data_AF-A0A5C4JEP7-F1
#
_entry.id   AF-A0A5C4JEP7-F1
#
_cell.length_a   1.000
_cell.length_b   1.000
_cell.length_c   1.000
_cell.angle_alpha   90.00
_cell.angle_beta   90.00
_cell.angle_gamma   90.00
#
_symmetry.space_group_name_H-M   'P 1'
#
loop_
_entity.id
_entity.type
_entity.pdbx_description
1 polymer ?
#
loop_
_entity_poly.entity_id
_entity_poly.type
_entity_poly.pdbx_seq_one_letter_code
_entity_poly.pdbx_strand_id
1 'polypeptide(L)'
;MSGHVIGLAVTARSPVFELAIPCEVFGTDRSDIVDPWYELRLCAAEPGPLPSSAGVSLHASYEYEDLLDVDTVIVAGLARYAQLAPPPDLIAVLREAARRGKRIVSLCTGAYALAAAGLLDGRRATTHWMNANDFAHRFPRVRLDPAPLYIDDGDIITTAGSGAAIDVCLHLVRVDHGAAVANEIARRMVVPPHREGGQAQYTKPVVSAEKSDDLAPVLRWARERLHQPITVPELARVAHLSERTFARRFRDTLGITPLQWLLQQRIRLAQELLETTDKPIEEIARSTGFGNGVNLRYHFGRVAGVSPQSYRHVFRFRAARQPVSSA
;
A
#
# COMPACT_ATOMS: atom_id res chain seq x y z
N MET A 1 -22.04 -6.57 -21.65
CA MET A 1 -20.93 -5.59 -21.58
C MET A 1 -19.66 -6.42 -21.64
N SER A 2 -18.68 -6.07 -22.48
CA SER A 2 -17.40 -6.79 -22.48
C SER A 2 -16.73 -6.63 -21.12
N GLY A 3 -16.11 -7.70 -20.60
CA GLY A 3 -15.32 -7.63 -19.37
C GLY A 3 -14.12 -6.69 -19.55
N HIS A 4 -13.70 -6.04 -18.45
CA HIS A 4 -12.54 -5.16 -18.44
C HIS A 4 -11.27 -6.00 -18.50
N VAL A 5 -10.40 -5.74 -19.48
CA VAL A 5 -9.17 -6.53 -19.69
C VAL A 5 -7.97 -5.82 -19.06
N ILE A 6 -7.22 -6.55 -18.23
CA ILE A 6 -5.98 -6.11 -17.60
C ILE A 6 -4.80 -6.84 -18.26
N GLY A 7 -3.85 -6.10 -18.82
CA GLY A 7 -2.59 -6.65 -19.32
C GLY A 7 -1.47 -6.44 -18.31
N LEU A 8 -0.88 -7.52 -17.78
CA LEU A 8 0.25 -7.48 -16.85
C LEU A 8 1.56 -7.76 -17.61
N ALA A 9 2.35 -6.72 -17.83
CA ALA A 9 3.68 -6.83 -18.41
C ALA A 9 4.67 -7.40 -17.38
N VAL A 10 5.29 -8.53 -17.69
CA VAL A 10 6.24 -9.24 -16.82
C VAL A 10 7.61 -9.37 -17.50
N THR A 11 8.67 -9.42 -16.70
CA THR A 11 10.04 -9.65 -17.17
C THR A 11 10.65 -10.84 -16.44
N ALA A 12 11.71 -11.43 -17.01
CA ALA A 12 12.45 -12.45 -16.27
C ALA A 12 12.98 -11.87 -14.93
N ARG A 13 13.00 -12.74 -13.92
CA ARG A 13 13.39 -12.44 -12.53
C ARG A 13 12.58 -11.35 -11.84
N SER A 14 11.38 -11.02 -12.33
CA SER A 14 10.47 -10.11 -11.65
C SER A 14 10.19 -10.56 -10.20
N PRO A 15 10.07 -9.61 -9.25
CA PRO A 15 9.72 -9.93 -7.86
C PRO A 15 8.36 -10.62 -7.77
N VAL A 16 8.33 -11.84 -7.23
CA VAL A 16 7.12 -12.69 -7.21
C VAL A 16 5.96 -12.05 -6.44
N PHE A 17 6.25 -11.39 -5.31
CA PHE A 17 5.20 -10.82 -4.46
C PHE A 17 4.37 -9.77 -5.18
N GLU A 18 5.01 -8.90 -5.95
CA GLU A 18 4.31 -7.82 -6.68
C GLU A 18 3.51 -8.34 -7.86
N LEU A 19 3.97 -9.43 -8.48
CA LEU A 19 3.25 -10.12 -9.53
C LEU A 19 2.03 -10.88 -9.00
N ALA A 20 2.15 -11.49 -7.82
CA ALA A 20 1.06 -12.26 -7.22
C ALA A 20 -0.16 -11.40 -6.89
N ILE A 21 0.02 -10.10 -6.63
CA ILE A 21 -1.06 -9.21 -6.20
C ILE A 21 -2.08 -8.96 -7.34
N PRO A 22 -1.70 -8.51 -8.55
CA PRO A 22 -2.64 -8.42 -9.68
C PRO A 22 -3.28 -9.77 -10.01
N CYS A 23 -2.54 -10.88 -9.90
CA CYS A 23 -3.11 -12.21 -10.11
C CYS A 23 -4.22 -12.53 -9.10
N GLU A 24 -4.02 -12.24 -7.81
CA GLU A 24 -5.03 -12.44 -6.79
C GLU A 24 -6.26 -11.53 -7.00
N VAL A 25 -6.03 -10.24 -7.29
CA VAL A 25 -7.10 -9.23 -7.37
C VAL A 25 -7.92 -9.34 -8.67
N PHE A 26 -7.25 -9.47 -9.81
CA PHE A 26 -7.90 -9.42 -11.13
C PHE A 26 -8.02 -10.80 -11.79
N GLY A 27 -7.10 -11.72 -11.51
CA GLY A 27 -7.05 -13.04 -12.15
C GLY A 27 -7.90 -14.11 -11.47
N THR A 28 -8.24 -13.94 -10.20
CA THR A 28 -9.19 -14.83 -9.51
C THR A 28 -10.61 -14.49 -9.94
N ASP A 29 -11.39 -15.49 -10.35
CA ASP A 29 -12.81 -15.28 -10.66
C ASP A 29 -13.58 -14.78 -9.42
N ARG A 30 -14.23 -13.62 -9.57
CA ARG A 30 -15.10 -13.00 -8.56
C ARG A 30 -16.45 -12.61 -9.17
N SER A 31 -16.90 -13.34 -10.18
CA SER A 31 -18.21 -13.15 -10.82
C SER A 31 -19.39 -13.32 -9.84
N ASP A 32 -19.14 -13.93 -8.67
CA ASP A 32 -20.08 -13.99 -7.55
C ASP A 32 -20.29 -12.65 -6.82
N ILE A 33 -19.40 -11.67 -7.02
CA ILE A 33 -19.51 -10.30 -6.50
C ILE A 33 -19.99 -9.34 -7.60
N VAL A 34 -19.34 -9.36 -8.77
CA VAL A 34 -19.67 -8.53 -9.94
C VAL A 34 -19.39 -9.33 -11.22
N ASP A 35 -20.35 -9.34 -12.14
CA ASP A 35 -20.26 -9.99 -13.45
C ASP A 35 -20.52 -8.97 -14.58
N PRO A 36 -19.63 -8.83 -15.58
CA PRO A 36 -18.36 -9.54 -15.72
C PRO A 36 -17.28 -9.09 -14.74
N TRP A 37 -16.45 -10.05 -14.29
CA TRP A 37 -15.17 -9.76 -13.64
C TRP A 37 -14.08 -9.43 -14.68
N TYR A 38 -12.88 -9.07 -14.20
CA TYR A 38 -11.73 -8.77 -15.06
C TYR A 38 -11.23 -10.01 -15.81
N GLU A 39 -10.70 -9.77 -17.02
CA GLU A 39 -9.84 -10.73 -17.72
C GLU A 39 -8.37 -10.31 -17.51
N LEU A 40 -7.53 -11.19 -16.95
CA LEU A 40 -6.10 -10.90 -16.74
C LEU A 40 -5.24 -11.61 -17.79
N ARG A 41 -4.44 -10.84 -18.54
CA ARG A 41 -3.48 -11.32 -19.53
C ARG A 41 -2.05 -11.09 -19.04
N LEU A 42 -1.27 -12.15 -18.87
CA LEU A 42 0.16 -12.04 -18.57
C LEU A 42 0.94 -11.94 -19.88
N CYS A 43 1.62 -10.81 -20.08
CA CYS A 43 2.32 -10.45 -21.31
C CYS A 43 3.84 -10.40 -21.10
N ALA A 44 4.61 -11.05 -21.98
CA ALA A 44 6.07 -11.05 -21.96
C ALA A 44 6.67 -11.02 -23.37
N ALA A 45 7.94 -10.61 -23.47
CA ALA A 45 8.66 -10.57 -24.75
C ALA A 45 8.90 -11.96 -25.37
N GLU A 46 9.33 -12.91 -24.55
CA GLU A 46 9.79 -14.23 -25.01
C GLU A 46 8.78 -15.31 -24.64
N PRO A 47 8.47 -16.24 -25.57
CA PRO A 47 7.66 -17.40 -25.26
C PRO A 47 8.43 -18.37 -24.35
N GLY A 48 7.72 -19.00 -23.42
CA GLY A 48 8.26 -20.02 -22.53
C GLY A 48 8.41 -19.60 -21.07
N PRO A 49 9.01 -20.46 -20.22
CA PRO A 49 9.07 -20.25 -18.79
C PRO A 49 10.04 -19.12 -18.43
N LEU A 50 9.52 -18.07 -17.81
CA LEU A 50 10.30 -16.96 -17.26
C LEU A 50 10.73 -17.30 -15.83
N PRO A 51 12.04 -17.41 -15.54
CA PRO A 51 12.49 -17.69 -14.18
C PRO A 51 12.18 -16.50 -13.27
N SER A 52 11.62 -16.74 -12.09
CA SER A 52 11.46 -15.69 -11.06
C SER A 52 12.65 -15.64 -10.10
N SER A 53 12.68 -14.63 -9.23
CA SER A 53 13.68 -14.50 -8.17
C SER A 53 13.56 -15.55 -7.05
N ALA A 54 12.48 -16.34 -7.01
CA ALA A 54 12.17 -17.26 -5.90
C ALA A 54 12.20 -18.75 -6.31
N GLY A 55 12.79 -19.08 -7.46
CA GLY A 55 12.88 -20.47 -7.94
C GLY A 55 11.59 -21.03 -8.56
N VAL A 56 10.54 -20.21 -8.68
CA VAL A 56 9.34 -20.54 -9.48
C VAL A 56 9.48 -19.97 -10.90
N SER A 57 8.89 -20.63 -11.89
CA SER A 57 8.83 -20.11 -13.26
C SER A 57 7.42 -19.65 -13.60
N LEU A 58 7.33 -18.55 -14.34
CA LEU A 58 6.08 -17.96 -14.80
C LEU A 58 5.88 -18.31 -16.27
N HIS A 59 4.64 -18.57 -16.66
CA HIS A 59 4.27 -18.75 -18.06
C HIS A 59 3.36 -17.59 -18.47
N ALA A 60 3.87 -16.71 -19.35
CA ALA A 60 3.06 -15.69 -20.00
C ALA A 60 2.43 -16.30 -21.26
N SER A 61 1.13 -16.12 -21.43
CA SER A 61 0.41 -16.67 -22.59
C SER A 61 0.22 -15.65 -23.71
N TYR A 62 0.69 -14.42 -23.49
CA TYR A 62 0.53 -13.28 -24.38
C TYR A 62 1.88 -12.58 -24.58
N GLU A 63 2.00 -11.90 -25.70
CA GLU A 63 3.16 -11.08 -26.07
C GLU A 63 2.96 -9.64 -25.58
N TYR A 64 3.99 -8.81 -25.69
CA TYR A 64 3.87 -7.41 -25.28
C TYR A 64 2.90 -6.63 -26.17
N GLU A 65 2.82 -6.95 -27.46
CA GLU A 65 1.92 -6.37 -28.44
C GLU A 65 0.44 -6.48 -28.03
N ASP A 66 0.07 -7.56 -27.33
CA ASP A 66 -1.28 -7.79 -26.81
C ASP A 66 -1.70 -6.74 -25.76
N LEU A 67 -0.74 -6.01 -25.16
CA LEU A 67 -1.02 -4.87 -24.25
C LEU A 67 -1.72 -3.71 -24.98
N LEU A 68 -1.77 -3.70 -26.31
CA LEU A 68 -2.50 -2.68 -27.06
C LEU A 68 -4.02 -2.95 -27.11
N ASP A 69 -4.42 -4.18 -26.80
CA ASP A 69 -5.80 -4.66 -26.88
C ASP A 69 -6.47 -4.81 -25.49
N VAL A 70 -5.80 -4.36 -24.43
CA VAL A 70 -6.35 -4.33 -23.06
C VAL A 70 -6.85 -2.93 -22.67
N ASP A 71 -7.61 -2.81 -21.59
CA ASP A 71 -8.11 -1.53 -21.07
C ASP A 71 -7.10 -0.87 -20.12
N THR A 72 -6.48 -1.68 -19.25
CA THR A 72 -5.43 -1.25 -18.31
C THR A 72 -4.15 -2.05 -18.51
N VAL A 73 -3.02 -1.38 -18.69
CA VAL A 73 -1.68 -1.99 -18.69
C VAL A 73 -1.06 -1.82 -17.30
N ILE A 74 -0.66 -2.93 -16.68
CA ILE A 74 0.10 -2.96 -15.43
C ILE A 74 1.52 -3.43 -15.74
N VAL A 75 2.53 -2.64 -15.37
CA VAL A 75 3.93 -3.05 -15.44
C VAL A 75 4.37 -3.56 -14.07
N ALA A 76 4.73 -4.85 -14.00
CA ALA A 76 5.21 -5.47 -12.77
C ALA A 76 6.56 -4.89 -12.32
N GLY A 77 6.95 -5.23 -11.08
CA GLY A 77 8.29 -4.93 -10.60
C GLY A 77 9.37 -5.52 -11.50
N LEU A 78 10.42 -4.73 -11.74
CA LEU A 78 11.55 -5.10 -12.57
C LEU A 78 12.74 -5.52 -11.71
N ALA A 79 13.42 -6.59 -12.13
CA ALA A 79 14.74 -6.94 -11.60
C ALA A 79 15.78 -5.85 -11.90
N ARG A 80 16.88 -5.78 -11.15
CA ARG A 80 17.85 -4.67 -11.27
C ARG A 80 18.41 -4.50 -12.69
N TYR A 81 18.67 -5.59 -13.43
CA TYR A 81 19.16 -5.48 -14.80
C TYR A 81 18.12 -4.83 -15.73
N ALA A 82 16.84 -5.20 -15.60
CA ALA A 82 15.74 -4.62 -16.35
C ALA A 82 15.40 -3.18 -15.90
N GLN A 83 15.72 -2.80 -14.65
CA GLN A 83 15.68 -1.39 -14.26
C GLN A 83 16.76 -0.58 -14.98
N LEU A 84 17.98 -1.11 -15.10
CA LEU A 84 19.11 -0.44 -15.73
C LEU A 84 18.93 -0.31 -17.25
N ALA A 85 18.41 -1.35 -17.88
CA ALA A 85 18.06 -1.38 -19.30
C ALA A 85 16.68 -2.03 -19.48
N PRO A 86 15.59 -1.25 -19.40
CA PRO A 86 14.26 -1.79 -19.65
C PRO A 86 14.15 -2.33 -21.08
N PRO A 87 13.42 -3.44 -21.32
CA PRO A 87 13.29 -4.04 -22.63
C PRO A 87 12.79 -3.03 -23.69
N PRO A 88 13.44 -2.90 -24.87
CA PRO A 88 13.07 -1.90 -25.88
C PRO A 88 11.67 -2.09 -26.46
N ASP A 89 11.24 -3.34 -26.62
CA ASP A 89 9.90 -3.76 -27.01
C ASP A 89 8.84 -3.35 -25.98
N LEU A 90 9.11 -3.55 -24.68
CA LEU A 90 8.26 -3.05 -23.60
C LEU A 90 8.14 -1.53 -23.64
N ILE A 91 9.26 -0.82 -23.87
CA ILE A 91 9.25 0.65 -24.01
C ILE A 91 8.39 1.08 -25.20
N ALA A 92 8.53 0.42 -26.36
CA ALA A 92 7.80 0.74 -27.57
C ALA A 92 6.30 0.54 -27.37
N VAL A 93 5.88 -0.58 -26.78
CA VAL A 93 4.46 -0.86 -26.58
C VAL A 93 3.84 0.06 -25.53
N LEU A 94 4.57 0.44 -24.47
CA LEU A 94 4.07 1.39 -23.47
C LEU A 94 3.80 2.77 -24.08
N ARG A 95 4.67 3.23 -25.00
CA ARG A 95 4.44 4.49 -25.73
C ARG A 95 3.19 4.42 -26.59
N GLU A 96 3.01 3.31 -27.31
CA GLU A 96 1.85 3.12 -28.17
C GLU A 96 0.55 2.95 -27.36
N ALA A 97 0.58 2.22 -26.26
CA ALA A 97 -0.54 2.10 -25.33
C ALA A 97 -0.95 3.48 -24.78
N ALA A 98 0.01 4.30 -24.37
CA ALA A 98 -0.26 5.66 -23.91
C ALA A 98 -0.88 6.52 -25.02
N ARG A 99 -0.36 6.43 -26.26
CA ARG A 99 -0.92 7.13 -27.43
C ARG A 99 -2.37 6.71 -27.72
N ARG A 100 -2.73 5.45 -27.45
CA ARG A 100 -4.10 4.93 -27.57
C ARG A 100 -4.99 5.26 -26.37
N GLY A 101 -4.49 6.00 -25.38
CA GLY A 101 -5.27 6.42 -24.20
C GLY A 101 -5.55 5.29 -23.22
N LYS A 102 -4.73 4.22 -23.20
CA LYS A 102 -4.86 3.13 -22.21
C LYS A 102 -4.49 3.65 -20.82
N ARG A 103 -5.13 3.13 -19.77
CA ARG A 103 -4.71 3.38 -18.39
C ARG A 103 -3.43 2.60 -18.12
N ILE A 104 -2.37 3.26 -17.65
CA ILE A 104 -1.07 2.62 -17.41
C ILE A 104 -0.69 2.72 -15.93
N VAL A 105 -0.36 1.57 -15.34
CA VAL A 105 -0.04 1.45 -13.92
C VAL A 105 1.34 0.83 -13.77
N SER A 106 2.20 1.40 -12.93
CA SER A 106 3.49 0.78 -12.61
C SER A 106 3.55 0.31 -11.17
N LEU A 107 3.90 -0.97 -10.97
CA LEU A 107 4.19 -1.53 -9.66
C LEU A 107 5.66 -1.35 -9.31
N CYS A 108 5.97 -0.68 -8.19
CA CYS A 108 7.33 -0.59 -7.66
C CYS A 108 8.33 -0.02 -8.68
N THR A 109 9.31 -0.83 -9.07
CA THR A 109 10.35 -0.53 -10.05
C THR A 109 9.88 -0.66 -11.50
N GLY A 110 8.63 -1.06 -11.74
CA GLY A 110 7.97 -0.89 -13.04
C GLY A 110 7.97 0.56 -13.53
N ALA A 111 8.06 1.53 -12.59
CA ALA A 111 8.18 2.95 -12.90
C ALA A 111 9.38 3.27 -13.80
N TYR A 112 10.45 2.47 -13.75
CA TYR A 112 11.63 2.65 -14.62
C TYR A 112 11.29 2.45 -16.10
N ALA A 113 10.40 1.52 -16.44
CA ALA A 113 9.96 1.32 -17.81
C ALA A 113 9.09 2.49 -18.29
N LEU A 114 8.17 2.97 -17.46
CA LEU A 114 7.35 4.15 -17.80
C LEU A 114 8.22 5.41 -17.97
N ALA A 115 9.22 5.60 -17.10
CA ALA A 115 10.16 6.71 -17.21
C ALA A 115 11.04 6.63 -18.46
N ALA A 116 11.57 5.44 -18.79
CA ALA A 116 12.34 5.21 -20.02
C ALA A 116 11.48 5.38 -21.28
N ALA A 117 10.19 5.08 -21.20
CA ALA A 117 9.22 5.37 -22.25
C ALA A 117 8.90 6.87 -22.39
N GLY A 118 9.33 7.73 -21.46
CA GLY A 118 9.06 9.17 -21.45
C GLY A 118 7.67 9.52 -20.92
N LEU A 119 6.94 8.53 -20.38
CA LEU A 119 5.55 8.69 -19.96
C LEU A 119 5.42 9.52 -18.66
N LEU A 120 6.49 9.61 -17.88
CA LEU A 120 6.52 10.31 -16.59
C LEU A 120 7.15 11.70 -16.66
N ASP A 121 7.61 12.14 -17.84
CA ASP A 121 8.27 13.44 -18.00
C ASP A 121 7.34 14.60 -17.60
N GLY A 122 7.76 15.42 -16.64
CA GLY A 122 6.99 16.54 -16.11
C GLY A 122 5.85 16.16 -15.14
N ARG A 123 5.55 14.87 -14.97
CA ARG A 123 4.47 14.36 -14.13
C ARG A 123 4.96 14.04 -12.71
N ARG A 124 4.03 14.06 -11.76
CA ARG A 124 4.28 13.52 -10.42
C ARG A 124 4.24 12.00 -10.47
N ALA A 125 5.24 11.36 -9.87
CA ALA A 125 5.31 9.91 -9.83
C ALA A 125 5.91 9.43 -8.50
N THR A 126 5.66 8.19 -8.14
CA THR A 126 6.30 7.51 -7.02
C THR A 126 6.90 6.17 -7.43
N THR A 127 7.83 5.67 -6.64
CA THR A 127 8.38 4.32 -6.74
C THR A 127 8.80 3.87 -5.34
N HIS A 128 9.31 2.64 -5.21
CA HIS A 128 9.80 2.16 -3.93
C HIS A 128 10.92 3.05 -3.39
N TRP A 129 10.81 3.49 -2.14
CA TRP A 129 11.74 4.45 -1.52
C TRP A 129 13.22 4.06 -1.64
N MET A 130 13.54 2.76 -1.59
CA MET A 130 14.92 2.25 -1.77
C MET A 130 15.53 2.60 -3.14
N ASN A 131 14.69 2.81 -4.14
CA ASN A 131 15.10 3.13 -5.51
C ASN A 131 14.93 4.63 -5.83
N ALA A 132 14.38 5.43 -4.91
CA ALA A 132 14.02 6.82 -5.19
C ALA A 132 15.22 7.68 -5.63
N ASN A 133 16.36 7.54 -4.95
CA ASN A 133 17.57 8.29 -5.30
C ASN A 133 18.09 7.90 -6.69
N ASP A 134 18.23 6.61 -6.97
CA ASP A 134 18.69 6.10 -8.27
C ASP A 134 17.73 6.54 -9.39
N PHE A 135 16.43 6.43 -9.15
CA PHE A 135 15.40 6.84 -10.11
C PHE A 135 15.47 8.35 -10.40
N ALA A 136 15.55 9.19 -9.38
CA ALA A 136 15.61 10.65 -9.55
C ALA A 136 16.85 11.10 -10.33
N HIS A 137 18.00 10.45 -10.11
CA HIS A 137 19.22 10.75 -10.87
C HIS A 137 19.09 10.37 -12.35
N ARG A 138 18.44 9.25 -12.65
CA ARG A 138 18.30 8.75 -14.03
C ARG A 138 17.20 9.45 -14.82
N PHE A 139 16.15 9.90 -14.15
CA PHE A 139 14.98 10.51 -14.77
C PHE A 139 14.67 11.90 -14.16
N PRO A 140 15.56 12.89 -14.34
CA PRO A 140 15.47 14.19 -13.66
C PRO A 140 14.26 15.04 -14.10
N ARG A 141 13.61 14.68 -15.22
CA ARG A 141 12.38 15.34 -15.69
C ARG A 141 11.13 14.87 -14.95
N VAL A 142 11.20 13.76 -14.22
CA VAL A 142 10.08 13.23 -13.43
C VAL A 142 10.02 13.96 -12.09
N ARG A 143 8.83 14.45 -11.70
CA ARG A 143 8.63 15.06 -10.38
C ARG A 143 8.42 13.96 -9.34
N LEU A 144 9.51 13.29 -8.96
CA LEU A 144 9.45 12.16 -8.04
C LEU A 144 9.05 12.59 -6.63
N ASP A 145 8.03 11.95 -6.09
CA ASP A 145 7.58 12.04 -4.71
C ASP A 145 7.59 10.64 -4.09
N PRO A 146 8.60 10.28 -3.26
CA PRO A 146 8.74 8.95 -2.70
C PRO A 146 7.90 8.73 -1.44
N ALA A 147 7.15 9.74 -0.97
CA ALA A 147 6.34 9.62 0.23
C ALA A 147 5.09 8.73 0.03
N PRO A 148 4.21 8.97 -0.95
CA PRO A 148 2.93 8.24 -1.06
C PRO A 148 3.08 6.75 -1.39
N LEU A 149 2.07 5.96 -1.01
CA LEU A 149 1.92 4.56 -1.41
C LEU A 149 1.65 4.44 -2.92
N TYR A 150 0.84 5.34 -3.47
CA TYR A 150 0.64 5.47 -4.91
C TYR A 150 0.22 6.89 -5.28
N ILE A 151 0.50 7.27 -6.51
CA ILE A 151 0.05 8.52 -7.13
C ILE A 151 -0.79 8.14 -8.34
N ASP A 152 -2.04 8.58 -8.33
CA ASP A 152 -2.94 8.52 -9.48
C ASP A 152 -2.95 9.90 -10.16
N ASP A 153 -2.44 9.96 -11.38
CA ASP A 153 -2.39 11.13 -12.25
C ASP A 153 -3.34 10.96 -13.46
N GLY A 154 -4.45 10.24 -13.26
CA GLY A 154 -5.50 10.02 -14.26
C GLY A 154 -5.21 8.85 -15.20
N ASP A 155 -4.52 9.11 -16.31
CA ASP A 155 -4.14 8.09 -17.30
C ASP A 155 -2.97 7.22 -16.82
N ILE A 156 -2.13 7.77 -15.93
CA ILE A 156 -0.95 7.09 -15.39
C ILE A 156 -1.02 7.00 -13.86
N ILE A 157 -0.77 5.81 -13.33
CA ILE A 157 -0.72 5.53 -11.90
C ILE A 157 0.63 4.90 -11.56
N THR A 158 1.29 5.39 -10.52
CA THR A 158 2.57 4.84 -10.05
C THR A 158 2.45 4.44 -8.58
N THR A 159 3.02 3.30 -8.18
CA THR A 159 3.00 2.84 -6.78
C THR A 159 4.38 2.50 -6.26
N ALA A 160 4.55 2.69 -4.96
CA ALA A 160 5.70 2.25 -4.17
C ALA A 160 6.00 0.75 -4.29
N GLY A 161 5.03 -0.08 -4.66
CA GLY A 161 5.19 -1.53 -4.71
C GLY A 161 5.03 -2.23 -3.37
N SER A 162 5.45 -3.49 -3.30
CA SER A 162 5.26 -4.35 -2.14
C SER A 162 3.82 -4.27 -1.61
N GLY A 163 3.60 -3.97 -0.32
CA GLY A 163 2.24 -3.86 0.23
C GLY A 163 1.40 -2.75 -0.41
N ALA A 164 2.01 -1.71 -1.00
CA ALA A 164 1.29 -0.64 -1.70
C ALA A 164 0.66 -1.10 -3.02
N ALA A 165 1.16 -2.20 -3.60
CA ALA A 165 0.54 -2.79 -4.78
C ALA A 165 -0.86 -3.34 -4.46
N ILE A 166 -1.11 -3.79 -3.23
CA ILE A 166 -2.46 -4.18 -2.78
C ILE A 166 -3.38 -2.96 -2.81
N ASP A 167 -2.91 -1.83 -2.26
CA ASP A 167 -3.72 -0.62 -2.19
C ASP A 167 -4.05 -0.08 -3.58
N VAL A 168 -3.08 -0.02 -4.51
CA VAL A 168 -3.37 0.45 -5.87
C VAL A 168 -4.30 -0.50 -6.62
N CYS A 169 -4.18 -1.83 -6.45
CA CYS A 169 -5.09 -2.77 -7.11
C CYS A 169 -6.52 -2.65 -6.55
N LEU A 170 -6.68 -2.50 -5.23
CA LEU A 170 -7.99 -2.23 -4.62
C LEU A 170 -8.55 -0.85 -5.00
N HIS A 171 -7.69 0.15 -5.20
CA HIS A 171 -8.08 1.46 -5.74
C HIS A 171 -8.65 1.31 -7.16
N LEU A 172 -8.01 0.54 -8.03
CA LEU A 172 -8.52 0.28 -9.38
C LEU A 172 -9.91 -0.38 -9.34
N VAL A 173 -10.08 -1.44 -8.53
CA VAL A 173 -11.40 -2.08 -8.33
C VAL A 173 -12.43 -1.08 -7.82
N ARG A 174 -12.03 -0.16 -6.93
CA ARG A 174 -12.93 0.88 -6.40
C ARG A 174 -13.35 1.87 -7.49
N VAL A 175 -12.43 2.26 -8.37
CA VAL A 175 -12.70 3.18 -9.48
C VAL A 175 -13.64 2.52 -10.50
N ASP A 176 -13.40 1.25 -10.82
CA ASP A 176 -14.12 0.57 -11.91
C ASP A 176 -15.47 -0.04 -11.46
N HIS A 177 -15.52 -0.60 -10.24
CA HIS A 177 -16.67 -1.34 -9.71
C HIS A 177 -17.24 -0.78 -8.39
N GLY A 178 -16.66 0.29 -7.85
CA GLY A 178 -17.16 0.96 -6.66
C GLY A 178 -16.61 0.44 -5.33
N ALA A 179 -16.83 1.22 -4.27
CA ALA A 179 -16.24 1.00 -2.96
C ALA A 179 -16.69 -0.31 -2.26
N ALA A 180 -17.94 -0.74 -2.48
CA ALA A 180 -18.48 -1.94 -1.85
C ALA A 180 -17.74 -3.21 -2.35
N VAL A 181 -17.48 -3.28 -3.66
CA VAL A 181 -16.78 -4.39 -4.31
C VAL A 181 -15.34 -4.45 -3.85
N ALA A 182 -14.62 -3.31 -3.89
CA ALA A 182 -13.25 -3.23 -3.40
C ALA A 182 -13.11 -3.65 -1.92
N ASN A 183 -14.06 -3.26 -1.07
CA ASN A 183 -14.07 -3.67 0.34
C ASN A 183 -14.30 -5.17 0.54
N GLU A 184 -15.14 -5.79 -0.30
CA GLU A 184 -15.38 -7.24 -0.26
C GLU A 184 -14.13 -8.02 -0.71
N ILE A 185 -13.43 -7.56 -1.75
CA ILE A 185 -12.14 -8.14 -2.17
C ILE A 185 -11.11 -8.02 -1.04
N ALA A 186 -10.94 -6.82 -0.45
CA ALA A 186 -10.04 -6.62 0.69
C ALA A 186 -10.35 -7.56 1.87
N ARG A 187 -11.65 -7.78 2.15
CA ARG A 187 -12.11 -8.69 3.19
C ARG A 187 -11.73 -10.15 2.88
N ARG A 188 -11.86 -10.60 1.63
CA ARG A 188 -11.49 -11.97 1.20
C ARG A 188 -9.97 -12.19 1.21
N MET A 189 -9.20 -11.17 0.86
CA MET A 189 -7.73 -11.18 0.94
C MET A 189 -7.21 -11.03 2.39
N VAL A 190 -8.08 -10.77 3.37
CA VAL A 190 -7.71 -10.53 4.78
C VAL A 190 -6.73 -9.37 4.94
N VAL A 191 -6.95 -8.29 4.18
CA VAL A 191 -6.17 -7.04 4.27
C VAL A 191 -7.05 -5.91 4.80
N PRO A 192 -6.46 -4.83 5.36
CA PRO A 192 -7.22 -3.65 5.76
C PRO A 192 -8.03 -3.10 4.58
N PRO A 193 -9.23 -2.54 4.83
CA PRO A 193 -9.94 -1.80 3.79
C PRO A 193 -9.03 -0.66 3.31
N HIS A 194 -8.73 -0.68 2.01
CA HIS A 194 -7.90 0.24 1.21
C HIS A 194 -7.25 1.41 1.98
N ARG A 195 -5.91 1.45 1.99
CA ARG A 195 -5.17 2.64 2.46
C ARG A 195 -5.17 3.70 1.36
N GLU A 196 -5.46 4.95 1.71
CA GLU A 196 -5.40 6.07 0.77
C GLU A 196 -3.98 6.24 0.20
N GLY A 197 -3.87 6.52 -1.10
CA GLY A 197 -2.58 6.64 -1.79
C GLY A 197 -1.62 7.67 -1.18
N GLY A 198 -2.16 8.73 -0.56
CA GLY A 198 -1.36 9.75 0.14
C GLY A 198 -0.72 9.27 1.45
N GLN A 199 -0.97 8.05 1.91
CA GLN A 199 -0.31 7.49 3.08
C GLN A 199 1.19 7.29 2.80
N ALA A 200 2.04 7.56 3.80
CA ALA A 200 3.49 7.43 3.64
C ALA A 200 3.94 5.97 3.53
N GLN A 201 4.93 5.69 2.68
CA GLN A 201 5.70 4.45 2.70
C GLN A 201 6.41 4.28 4.05
N TYR A 202 6.55 3.04 4.52
CA TYR A 202 7.39 2.74 5.68
C TYR A 202 8.87 2.89 5.31
N THR A 203 9.37 4.13 5.33
CA THR A 203 10.78 4.44 5.15
C THR A 203 11.50 4.43 6.51
N LYS A 204 12.73 3.91 6.56
CA LYS A 204 13.65 4.36 7.61
C LYS A 204 14.10 5.76 7.20
N PRO A 205 14.08 6.78 8.08
CA PRO A 205 14.67 8.06 7.76
C PRO A 205 16.10 7.85 7.27
N VAL A 206 16.48 8.51 6.16
CA VAL A 206 17.90 8.61 5.79
C VAL A 206 18.57 9.35 6.93
N VAL A 207 19.33 8.60 7.71
CA VAL A 207 20.02 9.10 8.91
C VAL A 207 21.10 10.05 8.42
N SER A 208 20.86 11.36 8.51
CA SER A 208 21.95 12.31 8.63
C SER A 208 22.71 11.93 9.89
N ALA A 209 23.96 11.53 9.72
CA ALA A 209 24.80 11.04 10.79
C ALA A 209 25.20 12.20 11.72
N GLU A 210 24.36 12.54 12.70
CA GLU A 210 24.78 13.17 13.94
C GLU A 210 24.04 12.56 15.14
N LYS A 211 24.80 12.25 16.19
CA LYS A 211 24.37 11.51 17.38
C LYS A 211 23.26 12.27 18.12
N SER A 212 22.01 11.78 18.01
CA SER A 212 20.79 12.00 18.85
C SER A 212 19.48 12.03 18.03
N ASP A 213 19.53 11.65 16.74
CA ASP A 213 18.41 11.81 15.80
C ASP A 213 17.38 10.65 15.69
N ASP A 214 17.38 9.68 16.61
CA ASP A 214 16.40 8.58 16.61
C ASP A 214 15.13 8.88 17.43
N LEU A 215 13.95 8.86 16.80
CA LEU A 215 12.65 8.92 17.49
C LEU A 215 12.24 7.56 18.10
N ALA A 216 12.84 6.45 17.68
CA ALA A 216 12.43 5.11 18.11
C ALA A 216 12.42 4.91 19.63
N PRO A 217 13.38 5.42 20.44
CA PRO A 217 13.32 5.33 21.89
C PRO A 217 12.08 6.02 22.47
N VAL A 218 11.72 7.19 21.94
CA VAL A 218 10.55 7.98 22.37
C VAL A 218 9.25 7.25 21.99
N LEU A 219 9.20 6.68 20.79
CA LEU A 219 8.04 5.91 20.32
C LEU A 219 7.85 4.63 21.13
N ARG A 220 8.93 3.91 21.47
CA ARG A 220 8.88 2.75 22.37
C ARG A 220 8.39 3.15 23.76
N TRP A 221 8.99 4.18 24.34
CA TRP A 221 8.61 4.71 25.65
C TRP A 221 7.12 5.07 25.72
N ALA A 222 6.59 5.70 24.67
CA ALA A 222 5.19 6.08 24.58
C ALA A 222 4.25 4.87 24.44
N ARG A 223 4.63 3.84 23.65
CA ARG A 223 3.82 2.62 23.48
C ARG A 223 3.65 1.85 24.79
N GLU A 224 4.68 1.80 25.62
CA GLU A 224 4.63 1.16 26.95
C GLU A 224 3.71 1.92 27.93
N ARG A 225 3.38 3.18 27.64
CA ARG A 225 2.70 4.11 28.54
C ARG A 225 1.39 4.66 27.99
N LEU A 226 0.80 4.03 26.98
CA LEU A 226 -0.43 4.51 26.33
C LEU A 226 -1.60 4.70 27.30
N HIS A 227 -1.62 3.95 28.40
CA HIS A 227 -2.59 4.05 29.50
C HIS A 227 -2.49 5.37 30.30
N GLN A 228 -1.38 6.11 30.17
CA GLN A 228 -1.10 7.35 30.89
C GLN A 228 -1.47 8.58 30.04
N PRO A 229 -1.75 9.73 30.66
CA PRO A 229 -2.03 10.98 29.96
C PRO A 229 -0.74 11.57 29.36
N ILE A 230 -0.20 10.96 28.31
CA ILE A 230 1.00 11.44 27.62
C ILE A 230 0.71 12.76 26.88
N THR A 231 1.56 13.76 27.10
CA THR A 231 1.52 15.07 26.45
C THR A 231 2.69 15.27 25.46
N VAL A 232 2.54 16.22 24.53
CA VAL A 232 3.64 16.59 23.61
C VAL A 232 4.89 17.11 24.35
N PRO A 233 4.77 17.98 25.37
CA PRO A 233 5.90 18.36 26.24
C PRO A 233 6.64 17.16 26.83
N GLU A 234 5.94 16.13 27.30
CA GLU A 234 6.59 14.94 27.86
C GLU A 234 7.36 14.14 26.82
N LEU A 235 6.77 13.95 25.63
CA LEU A 235 7.46 13.27 24.53
C LEU A 235 8.72 14.04 24.10
N ALA A 236 8.62 15.38 24.02
CA ALA A 236 9.75 16.24 23.70
C ALA A 236 10.85 16.14 24.77
N ARG A 237 10.48 16.08 26.05
CA ARG A 237 11.41 15.88 27.17
C ARG A 237 12.12 14.52 27.10
N VAL A 238 11.41 13.44 26.79
CA VAL A 238 11.99 12.10 26.59
C VAL A 238 12.93 12.09 25.38
N ALA A 239 12.64 12.90 24.35
CA ALA A 239 13.51 13.09 23.20
C ALA A 239 14.72 14.00 23.47
N HIS A 240 14.79 14.66 24.63
CA HIS A 240 15.74 15.73 24.92
C HIS A 240 15.69 16.89 23.90
N LEU A 241 14.48 17.23 23.42
CA LEU A 241 14.23 18.29 22.44
C LEU A 241 13.26 19.33 22.98
N SER A 242 13.29 20.53 22.40
CA SER A 242 12.20 21.50 22.57
C SER A 242 10.91 20.97 21.91
N GLU A 243 9.75 21.39 22.40
CA GLU A 243 8.44 20.99 21.82
C GLU A 243 8.32 21.32 20.33
N ARG A 244 8.80 22.50 19.92
CA ARG A 244 8.78 22.94 18.51
C ARG A 244 9.66 22.05 17.65
N THR A 245 10.88 21.77 18.09
CA THR A 245 11.82 20.90 17.35
C THR A 245 11.28 19.49 17.27
N PHE A 246 10.75 18.97 18.39
CA PHE A 246 10.15 17.64 18.45
C PHE A 246 8.95 17.53 17.52
N ALA A 247 7.97 18.44 17.58
CA ALA A 247 6.76 18.37 16.76
C ALA A 247 7.06 18.48 15.26
N ARG A 248 8.03 19.32 14.87
CA ARG A 248 8.51 19.41 13.48
C ARG A 248 9.16 18.10 13.06
N ARG A 249 10.17 17.62 13.81
CA ARG A 249 10.90 16.38 13.51
C ARG A 249 10.00 15.16 13.47
N PHE A 250 9.01 15.09 14.37
CA PHE A 250 8.01 14.03 14.39
C PHE A 250 7.17 14.01 13.12
N ARG A 251 6.75 15.19 12.64
CA ARG A 251 6.01 15.33 11.38
C ARG A 251 6.88 14.99 10.18
N ASP A 252 8.12 15.47 10.15
CA ASP A 252 9.07 15.20 9.08
C ASP A 252 9.40 13.70 8.98
N THR A 253 9.42 13.00 10.12
CA THR A 253 9.75 11.57 10.20
C THR A 253 8.55 10.64 9.99
N LEU A 254 7.37 10.98 10.54
CA LEU A 254 6.21 10.08 10.58
C LEU A 254 5.02 10.58 9.74
N GLY A 255 5.12 11.74 9.11
CA GLY A 255 4.06 12.34 8.28
C GLY A 255 2.84 12.83 9.06
N ILE A 256 2.80 12.66 10.38
CA ILE A 256 1.66 13.00 11.24
C ILE A 256 2.11 13.72 12.51
N THR A 257 1.17 14.36 13.21
CA THR A 257 1.48 15.04 14.48
C THR A 257 1.65 14.05 15.64
N PRO A 258 2.41 14.40 16.70
CA PRO A 258 2.56 13.52 17.87
C PRO A 258 1.24 13.11 18.52
N LEU A 259 0.28 14.03 18.62
CA LEU A 259 -1.05 13.75 19.19
C LEU A 259 -1.86 12.79 18.32
N GLN A 260 -1.80 12.96 16.99
CA GLN A 260 -2.47 12.06 16.05
C GLN A 260 -1.86 10.66 16.09
N TRP A 261 -0.53 10.56 16.22
CA TRP A 261 0.14 9.27 16.38
C TRP A 261 -0.25 8.58 17.69
N LEU A 262 -0.27 9.31 18.82
CA LEU A 262 -0.73 8.77 20.11
C LEU A 262 -2.16 8.26 20.00
N LEU A 263 -3.04 9.03 19.37
CA LEU A 263 -4.43 8.64 19.13
C LEU A 263 -4.50 7.30 18.36
N GLN A 264 -3.75 7.16 17.27
CA GLN A 264 -3.70 5.92 16.49
C GLN A 264 -3.17 4.74 17.31
N GLN A 265 -2.12 4.93 18.11
CA GLN A 265 -1.60 3.85 18.96
C GLN A 265 -2.62 3.41 20.02
N ARG A 266 -3.33 4.36 20.65
CA ARG A 266 -4.37 4.06 21.63
C ARG A 266 -5.56 3.32 21.02
N ILE A 267 -5.94 3.67 19.78
CA ILE A 267 -6.97 2.93 19.05
C ILE A 267 -6.52 1.50 18.74
N ARG A 268 -5.27 1.30 18.30
CA ARG A 268 -4.74 -0.07 18.06
C ARG A 268 -4.75 -0.92 19.33
N LEU A 269 -4.32 -0.36 20.46
CA LEU A 269 -4.39 -1.05 21.75
C LEU A 269 -5.86 -1.34 22.15
N ALA A 270 -6.78 -0.42 21.88
CA ALA A 270 -8.20 -0.67 22.11
C ALA A 270 -8.75 -1.81 21.24
N GLN A 271 -8.35 -1.89 19.97
CA GLN A 271 -8.71 -3.00 19.07
C GLN A 271 -8.19 -4.33 19.62
N GLU A 272 -6.90 -4.40 19.99
CA GLU A 272 -6.29 -5.59 20.59
C GLU A 272 -7.04 -6.05 21.84
N LEU A 273 -7.38 -5.14 22.76
CA LEU A 273 -8.14 -5.47 23.97
C LEU A 273 -9.58 -5.89 23.68
N LEU A 274 -10.23 -5.34 22.65
CA LEU A 274 -11.57 -5.73 22.23
C LEU A 274 -11.59 -7.14 21.62
N GLU A 275 -10.49 -7.52 20.95
CA GLU A 275 -10.29 -8.81 20.28
C GLU A 275 -9.88 -9.92 21.25
N THR A 276 -8.99 -9.61 22.19
CA THR A 276 -8.34 -10.61 23.06
C THR A 276 -8.98 -10.74 24.45
N THR A 277 -9.86 -9.83 24.85
CA THR A 277 -10.44 -9.81 26.20
C THR A 277 -11.95 -9.56 26.23
N ASP A 278 -12.57 -9.92 27.36
CA ASP A 278 -13.97 -9.62 27.71
C ASP A 278 -14.15 -8.29 28.48
N LYS A 279 -13.09 -7.48 28.60
CA LYS A 279 -13.13 -6.28 29.44
C LYS A 279 -14.25 -5.31 29.04
N PRO A 280 -14.98 -4.70 29.99
CA PRO A 280 -15.95 -3.67 29.69
C PRO A 280 -15.31 -2.49 28.93
N ILE A 281 -16.08 -1.80 28.08
CA ILE A 281 -15.60 -0.63 27.31
C ILE A 281 -14.98 0.44 28.24
N GLU A 282 -15.54 0.61 29.43
CA GLU A 282 -15.06 1.56 30.44
C GLU A 282 -13.67 1.19 31.00
N GLU A 283 -13.36 -0.10 31.08
CA GLU A 283 -12.04 -0.56 31.48
C GLU A 283 -11.03 -0.41 30.35
N ILE A 284 -11.42 -0.76 29.12
CA ILE A 284 -10.58 -0.59 27.93
C ILE A 284 -10.22 0.88 27.75
N ALA A 285 -11.16 1.81 27.94
CA ALA A 285 -10.89 3.24 27.85
C ALA A 285 -9.82 3.71 28.85
N ARG A 286 -9.81 3.16 30.07
CA ARG A 286 -8.77 3.45 31.07
C ARG A 286 -7.43 2.83 30.68
N SER A 287 -7.42 1.56 30.27
CA SER A 287 -6.20 0.86 29.85
C SER A 287 -5.54 1.44 28.60
N THR A 288 -6.28 2.19 27.80
CA THR A 288 -5.81 2.80 26.55
C THR A 288 -5.58 4.31 26.67
N GLY A 289 -5.79 4.91 27.84
CA GLY A 289 -5.55 6.34 28.06
C GLY A 289 -6.60 7.29 27.45
N PHE A 290 -7.79 6.78 27.11
CA PHE A 290 -8.96 7.62 26.77
C PHE A 290 -9.71 8.13 28.00
N GLY A 291 -9.44 7.53 29.17
CA GLY A 291 -10.00 7.91 30.46
C GLY A 291 -11.40 7.35 30.70
N ASN A 292 -12.32 7.53 29.74
CA ASN A 292 -13.70 7.05 29.85
C ASN A 292 -14.25 6.52 28.51
N GLY A 293 -15.34 5.76 28.60
CA GLY A 293 -15.98 5.10 27.46
C GLY A 293 -16.62 6.06 26.47
N VAL A 294 -16.90 7.31 26.85
CA VAL A 294 -17.43 8.33 25.92
C VAL A 294 -16.33 8.78 24.96
N ASN A 295 -15.15 9.12 25.49
CA ASN A 295 -13.99 9.52 24.70
C ASN A 295 -13.50 8.38 23.80
N LEU A 296 -13.45 7.16 24.33
CA LEU A 296 -13.09 5.98 23.53
C LEU A 296 -14.08 5.83 22.37
N ARG A 297 -15.40 5.86 22.61
CA ARG A 297 -16.41 5.74 21.54
C ARG A 297 -16.27 6.82 20.48
N TYR A 298 -16.09 8.08 20.88
CA TYR A 298 -15.95 9.21 19.98
C TYR A 298 -14.73 9.04 19.06
N HIS A 299 -13.55 8.79 19.65
CA HIS A 299 -12.32 8.67 18.88
C HIS A 299 -12.25 7.38 18.06
N PHE A 300 -12.76 6.26 18.61
CA PHE A 300 -12.78 4.98 17.91
C PHE A 300 -13.71 5.02 16.71
N GLY A 301 -14.88 5.65 16.81
CA GLY A 301 -15.77 5.84 15.66
C GLY A 301 -15.12 6.67 14.54
N ARG A 302 -14.41 7.74 14.89
CA ARG A 302 -13.72 8.59 13.89
C ARG A 302 -12.54 7.92 13.21
N VAL A 303 -11.84 7.00 13.89
CA VAL A 303 -10.63 6.36 13.36
C VAL A 303 -10.92 5.00 12.73
N ALA A 304 -11.82 4.20 13.32
CA ALA A 304 -12.13 2.84 12.88
C ALA A 304 -13.46 2.72 12.10
N GLY A 305 -14.24 3.81 11.99
CA GLY A 305 -15.50 3.84 11.25
C GLY A 305 -16.69 3.12 11.90
N VAL A 306 -16.49 2.47 13.05
CA VAL A 306 -17.52 1.71 13.78
C VAL A 306 -17.42 1.94 15.28
N SER A 307 -18.45 1.57 16.05
CA SER A 307 -18.39 1.62 17.52
C SER A 307 -17.49 0.50 18.09
N PRO A 308 -16.86 0.67 19.27
CA PRO A 308 -16.10 -0.39 19.95
C PRO A 308 -16.90 -1.68 20.19
N GLN A 309 -18.20 -1.57 20.50
CA GLN A 309 -19.07 -2.73 20.71
C GLN A 309 -19.35 -3.47 19.40
N SER A 310 -19.66 -2.73 18.34
CA SER A 310 -19.85 -3.29 16.99
C SER A 310 -18.57 -3.97 16.51
N TYR A 311 -17.40 -3.36 16.75
CA TYR A 311 -16.09 -3.91 16.42
C TYR A 311 -15.87 -5.27 17.10
N ARG A 312 -16.07 -5.33 18.43
CA ARG A 312 -15.98 -6.58 19.20
C ARG A 312 -16.93 -7.65 18.69
N HIS A 313 -18.18 -7.28 18.40
CA HIS A 313 -19.19 -8.24 17.93
C HIS A 313 -18.80 -8.84 16.57
N VAL A 314 -18.35 -8.01 15.61
CA VAL A 314 -17.91 -8.48 14.30
C VAL A 314 -16.72 -9.45 14.41
N PHE A 315 -15.76 -9.13 15.29
CA PHE A 315 -14.60 -10.00 15.48
C PHE A 315 -14.98 -11.34 16.14
N ARG A 316 -15.81 -11.31 17.19
CA ARG A 316 -16.27 -12.53 17.87
C ARG A 316 -17.17 -13.40 17.01
N PHE A 317 -18.02 -12.79 16.19
CA PHE A 317 -18.84 -13.51 15.22
C PHE A 317 -17.98 -14.22 14.16
N ARG A 318 -16.83 -13.65 13.79
CA ARG A 318 -15.84 -14.30 12.90
C ARG A 318 -15.09 -15.43 13.59
N ALA A 319 -14.65 -15.24 14.84
CA ALA A 319 -13.95 -16.28 15.62
C ALA A 319 -14.84 -17.50 15.90
N ALA A 320 -16.13 -17.29 16.22
CA ALA A 320 -17.10 -18.36 16.46
C ALA A 320 -17.50 -19.15 15.19
N ARG A 321 -17.19 -18.62 13.99
CA ARG A 321 -17.44 -19.26 12.69
C ARG A 321 -16.24 -20.01 12.12
N GLN A 322 -15.08 -19.99 12.78
CA GLN A 322 -14.01 -20.93 12.47
C GLN A 322 -14.37 -22.28 13.11
N PRO A 323 -14.58 -23.37 12.33
CA PRO A 323 -14.62 -24.70 12.92
C PRO A 323 -13.27 -24.93 13.59
N VAL A 324 -13.30 -25.31 14.86
CA VAL A 324 -12.13 -25.96 15.48
C VAL A 324 -11.87 -27.19 14.65
N SER A 325 -10.82 -27.16 13.82
CA SER A 325 -10.33 -28.35 13.13
C SER A 325 -9.81 -29.31 14.20
N SER A 326 -10.69 -30.19 14.66
CA SER A 326 -10.34 -31.34 15.48
C SER A 326 -9.89 -32.47 14.55
N ALA A 327 -8.57 -32.67 14.46
CA ALA A 327 -7.88 -33.95 14.30
C ALA A 327 -6.36 -33.71 14.46
#